data_AF-W1YM72-F1
#
_entry.id   AF-W1YM72-F1
#
_cell.length_a   1.000
_cell.length_b   1.000
_cell.length_c   1.000
_cell.angle_alpha   90.00
_cell.angle_beta   90.00
_cell.angle_gamma   90.00
#
_symmetry.space_group_name_H-M   'P 1'
#
loop_
_entity.id
_entity.type
_entity.pdbx_description
1 polymer ?
#
loop_
_entity_poly.entity_id
_entity_poly.type
_entity_poly.pdbx_seq_one_letter_code
_entity_poly.pdbx_strand_id
1 'polypeptide(L)' 'MIWVIAGTLDGRTLAVDIQKRTGEDMLVTVVSQYGAELAAHKGISVHTGRLDQEAMQNLIKEHNVRLLIDASFQGQKL' A
#
# COMPACT_ATOMS: atom_id res chain seq x y z
N MET A 1 -2.87 7.52 9.25
CA MET A 1 -2.33 6.76 8.11
C MET A 1 -3.39 5.82 7.53
N ILE A 2 -3.60 5.85 6.22
CA ILE A 2 -4.37 4.83 5.47
C ILE A 2 -3.37 3.91 4.77
N TRP A 3 -3.54 2.60 4.89
CA TRP A 3 -2.69 1.62 4.23
C TRP A 3 -3.39 0.98 3.04
N VAL A 4 -2.76 0.99 1.86
CA VAL A 4 -3.20 0.28 0.66
C VAL A 4 -2.22 -0.84 0.31
N ILE A 5 -2.72 -2.08 0.20
CA ILE A 5 -1.94 -3.20 -0.35
C ILE A 5 -2.08 -3.13 -1.87
N ALA A 6 -1.02 -2.71 -2.59
CA ALA A 6 -1.12 -2.24 -3.98
C ALA A 6 -0.25 -3.03 -4.97
N GLY A 7 -0.55 -4.31 -5.16
CA GLY A 7 0.12 -5.14 -6.17
C GLY A 7 -0.16 -4.73 -7.63
N THR A 8 -1.27 -4.03 -7.87
CA THR A 8 -1.77 -3.66 -9.20
C THR A 8 -1.56 -2.18 -9.52
N LEU A 9 -1.70 -1.81 -10.80
CA LEU A 9 -1.78 -0.40 -11.20
C LEU A 9 -2.95 0.29 -10.48
N ASP A 10 -4.13 -0.35 -10.46
CA ASP A 10 -5.34 0.21 -9.87
C ASP A 10 -5.16 0.53 -8.39
N GLY A 11 -4.54 -0.37 -7.61
CA GLY A 11 -4.25 -0.14 -6.20
C GLY A 11 -3.31 1.04 -5.97
N ARG A 12 -2.29 1.20 -6.82
CA ARG A 12 -1.34 2.33 -6.71
C ARG A 12 -2.01 3.66 -7.08
N THR A 13 -2.80 3.67 -8.16
CA THR A 13 -3.56 4.85 -8.60
C THR A 13 -4.58 5.26 -7.53
N LEU A 14 -5.27 4.29 -6.93
CA LEU A 14 -6.22 4.54 -5.84
C LEU A 14 -5.57 5.24 -4.65
N ALA A 15 -4.37 4.80 -4.23
CA ALA A 15 -3.65 5.43 -3.13
C ALA A 15 -3.30 6.90 -3.43
N VAL A 16 -2.85 7.19 -4.65
CA VAL A 16 -2.55 8.55 -5.11
C VAL A 16 -3.80 9.43 -5.15
N ASP A 17 -4.92 8.91 -5.66
CA ASP A 17 -6.16 9.68 -5.78
C ASP A 17 -6.78 9.98 -4.41
N ILE A 18 -6.72 9.03 -3.47
CA ILE A 18 -7.13 9.28 -2.08
C ILE A 18 -6.26 10.37 -1.48
N GLN A 19 -4.93 10.24 -1.56
CA GLN A 19 -3.97 11.21 -1.01
C GLN A 19 -4.24 12.62 -1.54
N LYS A 20 -4.43 12.78 -2.86
CA LYS A 20 -4.68 14.07 -3.49
C LYS A 20 -6.00 14.71 -3.06
N ARG A 21 -7.02 13.90 -2.79
CA ARG A 21 -8.38 14.38 -2.44
C ARG A 21 -8.52 14.68 -0.96
N THR A 22 -7.84 13.93 -0.09
CA THR A 22 -8.04 14.02 1.36
C THR A 22 -6.86 14.65 2.10
N GLY A 23 -5.66 14.66 1.50
CA GLY A 23 -4.43 15.09 2.15
C GLY A 23 -3.92 14.12 3.23
N GLU A 24 -4.52 12.94 3.34
CA GLU A 24 -4.16 11.93 4.34
C GLU A 24 -2.81 11.28 4.04
N ASP A 25 -2.06 10.96 5.09
CA ASP A 25 -0.86 10.15 4.95
C ASP A 25 -1.21 8.74 4.48
N MET A 26 -0.52 8.30 3.42
CA MET A 26 -0.71 6.98 2.83
C MET A 26 0.52 6.10 3.04
N LEU A 27 0.27 4.84 3.37
CA LEU A 27 1.22 3.75 3.27
C LEU A 27 0.81 2.85 2.10
N VAL A 28 1.75 2.55 1.21
CA VAL A 28 1.55 1.60 0.11
C VAL A 28 2.52 0.44 0.28
N THR A 29 2.02 -0.80 0.26
CA THR A 29 2.87 -1.99 0.27
C THR A 29 2.85 -2.70 -1.08
N VAL A 30 4.03 -3.06 -1.56
CA VAL A 30 4.26 -3.74 -2.84
C VAL A 30 5.29 -4.86 -2.65
N VAL A 31 5.23 -5.90 -3.48
CA VAL A 31 6.12 -7.06 -3.35
C VAL A 31 7.47 -6.89 -4.04
N SER A 32 7.59 -5.97 -5.01
CA SER A 32 8.78 -5.81 -5.84
C SER A 32 9.28 -4.37 -5.85
N GLN A 33 10.59 -4.21 -6.08
CA GLN A 33 11.21 -2.90 -6.21
C GLN A 33 10.61 -2.08 -7.36
N TYR A 34 10.30 -2.72 -8.49
CA TYR A 34 9.61 -2.07 -9.59
C TYR A 34 8.23 -1.53 -9.18
N GLY A 35 7.46 -2.30 -8.40
CA GLY A 35 6.20 -1.81 -7.84
C GLY A 35 6.39 -0.60 -6.93
N ALA A 36 7.54 -0.51 -6.24
CA ALA A 36 7.84 0.57 -5.33
C ALA A 36 8.18 1.88 -6.05
N GLU A 37 8.97 1.78 -7.12
CA GLU A 37 9.25 2.89 -8.03
C GLU A 37 7.96 3.45 -8.64
N LEU A 38 7.05 2.57 -9.06
CA LEU A 38 5.74 2.96 -9.59
C LEU A 38 4.80 3.58 -8.54
N ALA A 39 4.99 3.28 -7.26
CA ALA A 39 4.17 3.80 -6.16
C ALA A 39 4.73 5.11 -5.57
N ALA A 40 5.96 5.48 -5.92
CA ALA A 40 6.63 6.64 -5.36
C ALA A 40 5.90 7.94 -5.71
N HIS A 41 5.34 8.60 -4.70
CA HIS A 41 4.67 9.89 -4.86
C HIS A 41 4.83 10.73 -3.60
N LYS A 42 4.78 12.07 -3.73
CA LYS A 42 4.82 12.96 -2.55
C LYS A 42 3.61 12.66 -1.65
N GLY A 43 3.85 12.48 -0.35
CA GLY A 43 2.79 12.14 0.62
C GLY A 43 2.42 10.66 0.66
N ILE A 44 3.16 9.80 -0.05
CA ILE A 44 3.02 8.35 0.01
C ILE A 44 4.32 7.72 0.51
N SER A 45 4.22 6.98 1.60
CA SER A 45 5.28 6.08 2.07
C SER A 45 5.13 4.73 1.41
N VAL A 46 6.24 4.14 0.94
CA VAL A 46 6.23 2.84 0.25
C VAL A 46 7.02 1.82 1.04
N HIS A 47 6.42 0.66 1.29
CA HIS A 47 7.08 -0.51 1.85
C HIS A 47 7.19 -1.60 0.77
N THR A 48 8.42 -2.08 0.57
CA THR A 48 8.73 -3.12 -0.43
C THR A 48 9.04 -4.44 0.25
N GLY A 49 8.34 -5.49 -0.13
CA GLY A 49 8.57 -6.84 0.36
C GLY A 49 7.29 -7.64 0.51
N ARG A 50 7.44 -8.94 0.73
CA ARG A 50 6.31 -9.78 1.15
C ARG A 50 6.09 -9.57 2.64
N LEU A 51 4.82 -9.49 3.02
CA LEU A 51 4.41 -9.39 4.41
C LEU A 51 3.74 -10.69 4.82
N ASP A 52 4.21 -11.28 5.91
CA ASP A 52 3.47 -12.29 6.64
C ASP A 52 2.58 -11.63 7.70
N GLN A 53 1.82 -12.43 8.44
CA GLN A 53 0.90 -11.93 9.45
C GLN A 53 1.58 -11.06 10.52
N GLU A 54 2.77 -11.46 10.99
CA GLU A 54 3.49 -10.72 12.02
C GLU A 54 3.97 -9.37 11.48
N ALA A 55 4.55 -9.36 10.29
CA ALA A 55 4.98 -8.14 9.62
C ALA A 55 3.81 -7.17 9.37
N MET A 56 2.64 -7.69 8.96
CA MET A 56 1.42 -6.87 8.83
C MET A 56 0.98 -6.26 10.17
N GLN A 57 0.99 -7.05 11.24
CA GLN A 57 0.63 -6.57 12.58
C GLN A 57 1.59 -5.47 13.08
N ASN A 58 2.89 -5.64 12.81
CA ASN A 58 3.91 -4.65 13.17
C ASN A 58 3.72 -3.35 12.40
N LEU A 59 3.49 -3.42 11.08
CA LEU A 59 3.20 -2.26 10.23
C LEU A 59 1.98 -1.47 10.72
N ILE A 60 0.90 -2.17 11.11
CA ILE A 60 -0.31 -1.52 11.62
C ILE A 60 -0.01 -0.70 12.87
N LYS A 61 0.75 -1.27 13.81
CA LYS A 61 1.12 -0.62 15.08
C LYS A 61 2.10 0.53 14.85
N GLU A 62 3.16 0.30 14.09
CA GLU A 62 4.23 1.27 13.84
C GLU A 62 3.71 2.54 13.16
N HIS A 63 2.86 2.38 12.14
CA HIS A 63 2.34 3.51 11.37
C HIS A 63 0.99 4.02 11.86
N ASN A 64 0.45 3.48 12.96
CA ASN A 64 -0.88 3.80 13.47
C ASN A 64 -1.94 3.72 12.34
N VAL A 65 -1.95 2.61 11.62
CA VAL A 65 -2.87 2.38 10.50
C VAL A 65 -4.30 2.33 11.04
N ARG A 66 -5.15 3.25 10.56
CA ARG A 66 -6.56 3.36 10.98
C ARG A 66 -7.56 2.81 9.95
N LEU A 67 -7.09 2.58 8.73
CA LEU A 67 -7.86 2.01 7.64
C LEU A 67 -6.92 1.21 6.73
N LEU A 68 -7.30 -0.02 6.43
CA LEU A 68 -6.64 -0.89 5.46
C LEU A 68 -7.53 -1.06 4.23
N ILE A 69 -6.96 -0.86 3.04
CA ILE A 69 -7.59 -1.12 1.75
C ILE A 69 -6.80 -2.23 1.07
N ASP A 70 -7.44 -3.39 0.90
CA ASP A 70 -6.86 -4.48 0.12
C ASP A 70 -7.20 -4.29 -1.36
N ALA A 71 -6.20 -3.87 -2.13
CA ALA A 71 -6.23 -3.78 -3.59
C ALA A 71 -5.19 -4.72 -4.23
N SER A 72 -4.88 -5.82 -3.53
CA SER A 72 -3.99 -6.85 -4.04
C SER A 72 -4.61 -7.59 -5.22
N PHE A 73 -3.76 -8.13 -6.09
CA PHE A 73 -4.22 -8.97 -7.19
C PHE A 73 -4.57 -10.37 -6.67
N GLN A 74 -5.83 -10.77 -6.76
CA GLN A 74 -6.21 -12.17 -6.63
C GLN A 74 -6.02 -12.84 -7.99
N GLY A 75 -4.85 -13.43 -8.22
CA GLY A 75 -4.70 -14.38 -9.31
C GLY A 75 -5.61 -15.57 -9.04
N GLN A 76 -6.58 -15.83 -9.93
CA GLN A 76 -7.16 -17.17 -10.01
C GLN A 76 -5.97 -18.13 -10.19
N LYS A 77 -5.87 -19.14 -9.31
CA LYS A 77 -5.10 -20.34 -9.64
C LYS A 77 -5.75 -20.90 -10.91
N LEU A 78 -5.09 -20.71 -12.06
CA LEU A 78 -5.37 -21.49 -13.26
C LEU A 78 -5.03 -22.96 -12.98
#